data_AF-A0A962RAP8-F1
#
_entry.id   AF-A0A962RAP8-F1
#
_cell.length_a   1.000
_cell.length_b   1.000
_cell.length_c   1.000
_cell.angle_alpha   90.00
_cell.angle_beta   90.00
_cell.angle_gamma   90.00
#
_symmetry.space_group_name_H-M   'P 1'
#
loop_
_entity.id
_entity.type
_entity.pdbx_description
1 polymer ?
#
loop_
_entity_poly.entity_id
_entity_poly.type
_entity_poly.pdbx_seq_one_letter_code
_entity_poly.pdbx_strand_id
1 'polypeptide(L)'
;LGRSGDVLLAISTSGNSDNVVAAIEAAHARKLHVIALTGRDGGRMAEVLDSGDVEIRVPSDVTARIQEVHLLVIHCLCDLIDEQLFGGI
;
A
#
# COMPACT_ATOMS: atom_id res chain seq x y z
N LEU A 1 5.98 -16.43 -0.61
CA LEU A 1 6.18 -16.28 0.84
C LEU A 1 4.84 -15.99 1.54
N GLY A 2 3.99 -15.08 1.06
CA GLY A 2 2.66 -14.85 1.66
C GLY A 2 1.66 -16.02 1.57
N ARG A 3 0.80 -16.12 2.58
CA ARG A 3 -0.28 -17.09 2.76
C ARG A 3 -1.62 -16.37 2.95
N SER A 4 -2.73 -17.12 2.86
CA SER A 4 -4.08 -16.60 3.10
C SER A 4 -4.14 -15.90 4.46
N GLY A 5 -4.66 -14.66 4.48
CA GLY A 5 -4.75 -13.82 5.67
C GLY A 5 -3.53 -12.93 5.93
N ASP A 6 -2.41 -13.10 5.21
CA ASP A 6 -1.31 -12.14 5.26
C ASP A 6 -1.69 -10.83 4.53
N VAL A 7 -0.87 -9.79 4.72
CA VAL A 7 -1.03 -8.48 4.08
C VAL A 7 0.15 -8.20 3.15
N LEU A 8 -0.14 -7.76 1.93
CA LEU A 8 0.82 -7.12 1.03
C LEU A 8 0.78 -5.61 1.22
N LEU A 9 1.89 -5.00 1.62
CA LEU A 9 2.09 -3.55 1.52
C LEU A 9 2.77 -3.22 0.18
N ALA A 10 1.99 -2.76 -0.79
CA ALA A 10 2.46 -2.41 -2.12
C ALA A 10 2.78 -0.91 -2.19
N ILE A 11 3.98 -0.54 -2.68
CA ILE A 11 4.43 0.86 -2.72
C ILE A 11 4.85 1.20 -4.14
N SER A 12 4.21 2.20 -4.74
CA SER A 12 4.66 2.79 -6.00
C SER A 12 4.21 4.23 -6.13
N THR A 13 5.15 5.15 -6.34
CA THR A 13 4.82 6.57 -6.51
C THR A 13 3.99 6.85 -7.77
N SER A 14 4.11 6.00 -8.79
CA SER A 14 3.37 6.13 -10.05
C SER A 14 2.14 5.23 -10.13
N GLY A 15 2.07 4.20 -9.30
CA GLY A 15 1.08 3.13 -9.45
C GLY A 15 1.27 2.24 -10.68
N ASN A 16 2.35 2.40 -11.46
CA ASN A 16 2.50 1.78 -12.79
C ASN A 16 3.68 0.80 -12.89
N SER A 17 4.30 0.44 -11.77
CA SER A 17 5.42 -0.51 -11.78
C SER A 17 4.89 -1.94 -12.05
N ASP A 18 5.26 -2.53 -13.20
CA ASP A 18 4.74 -3.84 -13.62
C ASP A 18 4.94 -4.94 -12.58
N ASN A 19 6.09 -4.93 -11.89
CA ASN A 19 6.39 -5.90 -10.84
C ASN A 19 5.48 -5.73 -9.60
N VAL A 20 5.04 -4.51 -9.29
CA VAL A 20 4.15 -4.24 -8.16
C VAL A 20 2.71 -4.61 -8.52
N VAL A 21 2.27 -4.30 -9.75
CA VAL A 21 0.96 -4.74 -10.25
C VAL A 21 0.85 -6.27 -10.23
N ALA A 22 1.87 -6.98 -10.76
CA ALA A 22 1.91 -8.43 -10.71
C ALA A 22 1.96 -8.99 -9.27
N ALA A 23 2.55 -8.25 -8.32
CA ALA A 23 2.54 -8.64 -6.92
C ALA A 23 1.15 -8.55 -6.28
N ILE A 24 0.36 -7.53 -6.64
CA ILE A 24 -1.03 -7.38 -6.19
C ILE A 24 -1.88 -8.52 -6.72
N GLU A 25 -1.82 -8.81 -8.03
CA GLU A 25 -2.53 -9.94 -8.63
C GLU A 25 -2.17 -11.27 -7.95
N ALA A 26 -0.88 -11.49 -7.69
CA ALA A 26 -0.41 -12.67 -6.98
C ALA A 26 -0.84 -12.73 -5.51
N ALA A 27 -1.05 -11.59 -4.86
CA ALA A 27 -1.56 -11.48 -3.50
C ALA A 27 -3.05 -11.87 -3.45
N HIS A 28 -3.86 -11.35 -4.36
CA HIS A 28 -5.28 -11.71 -4.48
C HIS A 28 -5.47 -13.20 -4.77
N ALA A 29 -4.69 -13.77 -5.69
CA ALA A 29 -4.74 -15.20 -6.00
C ALA A 29 -4.43 -16.10 -4.77
N ARG A 30 -3.73 -15.55 -3.77
CA ARG A 30 -3.39 -16.22 -2.50
C ARG A 30 -4.24 -15.77 -1.32
N LYS A 31 -5.27 -14.94 -1.54
CA LYS A 31 -6.15 -14.39 -0.51
C LYS A 31 -5.41 -13.58 0.56
N LEU A 32 -4.44 -12.79 0.12
CA LEU A 32 -3.84 -11.74 0.95
C LEU A 32 -4.69 -10.48 0.84
N HIS A 33 -4.69 -9.68 1.92
CA HIS A 33 -5.18 -8.31 1.87
C HIS A 33 -4.12 -7.41 1.23
N VAL A 34 -4.52 -6.35 0.53
CA VAL A 34 -3.59 -5.38 -0.06
C VAL A 34 -3.79 -3.99 0.56
N ILE A 35 -2.68 -3.38 0.97
CA ILE A 35 -2.59 -1.95 1.27
C ILE A 35 -1.66 -1.35 0.22
N ALA A 36 -2.16 -0.41 -0.57
CA ALA A 36 -1.43 0.24 -1.64
C ALA A 36 -1.09 1.69 -1.28
N LEU A 37 0.21 2.02 -1.25
CA LEU A 37 0.71 3.38 -1.14
C LEU A 37 1.04 3.89 -2.55
N THR A 38 0.23 4.85 -3.03
CA THR A 38 0.32 5.39 -4.39
C THR A 38 0.49 6.90 -4.40
N GLY A 39 0.70 7.47 -5.58
CA GLY A 39 0.62 8.91 -5.85
C GLY A 39 -0.08 9.14 -7.19
N ARG A 40 -0.09 10.38 -7.69
CA ARG A 40 -0.73 10.76 -8.96
C ARG A 40 -2.21 10.36 -8.97
N ASP A 41 -2.62 9.66 -10.02
CA ASP A 41 -3.94 9.08 -10.25
C ASP A 41 -4.06 7.63 -9.74
N GLY A 42 -3.04 7.11 -9.05
CA GLY A 42 -3.00 5.73 -8.55
C GLY A 42 -2.52 4.70 -9.58
N GLY A 43 -2.42 5.06 -10.85
CA GLY A 43 -1.98 4.20 -11.95
C GLY A 43 -2.73 2.87 -12.06
N ARG A 44 -2.11 1.90 -12.74
CA ARG A 44 -2.63 0.53 -12.91
C ARG A 44 -2.84 -0.20 -11.58
N MET A 45 -2.11 0.16 -10.53
CA MET A 45 -2.32 -0.39 -9.20
C MET A 45 -3.75 -0.14 -8.72
N ALA A 46 -4.28 1.08 -8.87
CA ALA A 46 -5.64 1.41 -8.45
C ALA A 46 -6.72 0.64 -9.23
N GLU A 47 -6.46 0.29 -10.49
CA GLU A 47 -7.39 -0.46 -11.33
C GLU A 47 -7.51 -1.93 -10.93
N VAL A 48 -6.47 -2.50 -10.33
CA VAL A 48 -6.44 -3.92 -9.93
C VAL A 48 -6.78 -4.15 -8.46
N LEU A 49 -7.09 -3.09 -7.68
CA LEU A 49 -7.52 -3.25 -6.29
C LEU A 49 -8.95 -3.78 -6.20
N ASP A 50 -9.16 -4.71 -5.27
CA ASP A 50 -10.47 -5.25 -4.94
C ASP A 50 -11.14 -4.42 -3.83
N SER A 51 -12.45 -4.61 -3.61
CA SER A 51 -13.22 -3.87 -2.60
C SER A 51 -12.75 -4.05 -1.16
N GLY A 52 -11.93 -5.06 -0.89
CA GLY A 52 -11.34 -5.33 0.42
C GLY A 52 -9.97 -4.69 0.64
N ASP A 53 -9.42 -4.05 -0.38
CA ASP A 53 -8.10 -3.41 -0.32
C ASP A 53 -8.20 -1.96 0.14
N VAL A 54 -7.08 -1.42 0.61
CA VAL A 54 -6.97 -0.03 1.05
C VAL A 54 -5.94 0.69 0.20
N GLU A 55 -6.33 1.80 -0.42
CA GLU A 55 -5.41 2.69 -1.11
C GLU A 55 -5.18 3.97 -0.30
N ILE A 56 -3.91 4.31 -0.08
CA ILE A 56 -3.49 5.61 0.45
C ILE A 56 -2.76 6.33 -0.69
N ARG A 57 -3.52 7.15 -1.42
CA ARG A 57 -3.04 7.91 -2.57
C ARG A 57 -2.59 9.31 -2.17
N VAL A 58 -1.31 9.59 -2.35
CA VAL A 58 -0.75 10.92 -2.08
C VAL A 58 -1.22 11.89 -3.18
N PRO A 59 -1.84 13.04 -2.84
CA PRO A 59 -2.32 14.02 -3.82
C PRO A 59 -1.17 14.87 -4.37
N SER A 60 -0.26 14.24 -5.10
CA SER A 60 0.88 14.89 -5.74
C SER A 60 1.33 14.11 -6.96
N ASP A 61 1.86 14.81 -7.96
CA ASP A 61 2.49 14.20 -9.14
C ASP A 61 4.01 14.11 -9.03
N VAL A 62 4.59 14.69 -7.98
CA VAL A 62 6.05 14.79 -7.79
C VAL A 62 6.54 13.59 -6.98
N THR A 63 7.28 12.68 -7.62
CA THR A 63 7.82 11.46 -7.01
C THR A 63 8.49 11.70 -5.66
N ALA A 64 9.34 12.73 -5.54
CA ALA A 64 10.02 13.04 -4.28
C ALA A 64 9.03 13.42 -3.15
N ARG A 65 7.96 14.16 -3.45
CA ARG A 65 6.94 14.52 -2.46
C ARG A 65 6.10 13.31 -2.07
N ILE A 66 5.78 12.44 -3.04
CA ILE A 66 5.06 11.20 -2.79
C ILE A 66 5.88 10.30 -1.85
N GLN A 67 7.19 10.16 -2.08
CA GLN A 67 8.07 9.36 -1.21
C GLN A 67 8.16 9.89 0.22
N GLU A 68 8.26 11.21 0.40
CA GLU A 68 8.25 11.82 1.74
C GLU A 68 6.96 11.53 2.50
N VAL A 69 5.81 11.62 1.81
CA VAL A 69 4.51 11.31 2.42
C VAL A 69 4.36 9.81 2.66
N HIS A 70 4.84 8.93 1.76
CA HIS A 70 4.86 7.49 2.00
C HIS A 70 5.67 7.13 3.25
N LEU A 71 6.81 7.79 3.48
CA LEU A 71 7.60 7.59 4.71
C LEU A 71 6.80 8.03 5.96
N LEU A 72 6.13 9.17 5.92
CA LEU A 72 5.25 9.62 6.99
C LEU A 72 4.12 8.61 7.24
N VAL A 73 3.45 8.12 6.19
CA VAL A 73 2.38 7.11 6.28
C VAL A 73 2.90 5.85 6.95
N ILE A 74 4.09 5.36 6.57
CA ILE A 74 4.70 4.18 7.20
C ILE A 74 4.95 4.42 8.70
N HIS A 75 5.46 5.59 9.10
CA HIS A 75 5.62 5.93 10.52
C HIS A 75 4.29 5.99 11.27
N CYS A 76 3.24 6.58 10.68
CA CYS A 76 1.91 6.58 11.27
C CYS A 76 1.33 5.16 11.39
N LEU A 77 1.55 4.29 10.41
CA LEU A 77 1.14 2.89 10.48
C LEU A 77 1.84 2.18 11.65
N CYS A 78 3.16 2.36 11.80
CA CYS A 78 3.88 1.77 12.94
C CYS A 78 3.34 2.27 14.28
N ASP A 79 3.14 3.58 14.43
CA ASP A 79 2.60 4.20 15.65
C ASP A 79 1.21 3.63 16.02
N LEU A 80 0.31 3.56 15.04
CA LEU A 80 -1.05 3.00 15.23
C LEU A 80 -1.03 1.50 15.51
N ILE A 81 -0.15 0.74 14.87
CA ILE A 81 0.02 -0.70 15.12
C ILE A 81 0.50 -0.92 16.55
N ASP A 82 1.50 -0.16 17.01
CA ASP A 82 2.01 -0.27 18.36
C ASP A 82 0.95 0.12 19.40
N GLU A 83 0.24 1.23 19.18
CA GLU A 83 -0.87 1.66 20.03
C GLU A 83 -1.97 0.58 20.12
N GLN A 84 -2.34 -0.03 18.99
CA GLN A 84 -3.42 -1.01 18.93
C GLN A 84 -3.05 -2.38 19.54
N LEU A 85 -1.78 -2.80 19.41
CA LEU A 85 -1.34 -4.11 19.89
C LEU A 85 -0.84 -4.10 21.33
N PHE A 86 -0.18 -3.02 21.75
CA PHE A 86 0.52 -2.94 23.03
C PHE A 86 -0.03 -1.86 23.97
N GLY A 87 -0.92 -0.98 23.48
CA GLY A 87 -1.36 0.21 24.19
C GLY A 87 -0.37 1.37 24.06
N GLY A 88 -0.87 2.60 24.06
CA GLY A 88 -0.04 3.80 24.06
C GLY A 88 0.77 3.97 25.35
N ILE A 89 1.80 4.82 25.30
CA ILE A 89 2.55 5.30 26.49
C ILE A 89 1.63 6.17 27.37
#